data_AF-W3A5I1-F1
#
_entry.id   AF-W3A5I1-F1
#
_cell.length_a   1.000
_cell.length_b   1.000
_cell.length_c   1.000
_cell.angle_alpha   90.00
_cell.angle_beta   90.00
_cell.angle_gamma   90.00
#
_symmetry.space_group_name_H-M   'P 1'
#
loop_
_entity.id
_entity.type
_entity.pdbx_description
1 polymer ?
#
loop_
_entity_poly.entity_id
_entity_poly.type
_entity_poly.pdbx_seq_one_letter_code
_entity_poly.pdbx_strand_id
1 'polypeptide(L)'
;MEAYLEEDCTLTLSQLVLGSFSVFKSKVNTYLSDNRQRMFNQGIFLTMTEARMALLEDAEYASIGCMHRHLVVSMALHCQRAAEDALKMEDMQYGT
;
A
#
# COMPACT_ATOMS: atom_id res chain seq x y z
N MET A 1 -14.73 10.32 26.67
CA MET A 1 -13.54 9.45 26.76
C MET A 1 -13.68 8.27 25.81
N GLU A 2 -14.85 7.61 25.76
CA GLU A 2 -15.18 6.57 24.75
C GLU A 2 -15.06 7.04 23.28
N ALA A 3 -15.57 8.24 22.95
CA ALA A 3 -15.54 8.75 21.57
C ALA A 3 -14.13 9.05 21.02
N TYR A 4 -13.15 9.35 21.90
CA TYR A 4 -11.76 9.60 21.50
C TYR A 4 -11.04 8.29 21.14
N LEU A 5 -11.30 7.22 21.90
CA LEU A 5 -10.74 5.89 21.62
C LEU A 5 -11.30 5.30 20.30
N GLU A 6 -12.56 5.60 19.97
CA GLU A 6 -13.19 5.16 18.73
C GLU A 6 -12.63 5.89 17.49
N GLU A 7 -12.39 7.21 17.58
CA GLU A 7 -11.73 7.99 16.52
C GLU A 7 -10.27 7.53 16.29
N ASP A 8 -9.49 7.31 17.36
CA ASP A 8 -8.11 6.83 17.28
C ASP A 8 -8.01 5.42 16.66
N CYS A 9 -8.94 4.53 17.01
CA CYS A 9 -9.01 3.18 16.44
C CYS A 9 -9.34 3.22 14.94
N THR A 10 -10.20 4.16 14.52
CA THR A 10 -10.59 4.33 13.12
C THR A 10 -9.46 4.96 12.28
N LEU A 11 -8.75 5.94 12.83
CA LEU A 11 -7.57 6.56 12.24
C LEU A 11 -6.43 5.56 12.05
N THR A 12 -6.12 4.76 13.07
CA THR A 12 -5.05 3.75 13.00
C THR A 12 -5.36 2.62 12.01
N LEU A 13 -6.61 2.15 11.94
CA LEU A 13 -7.05 1.19 10.93
C LEU A 13 -6.92 1.75 9.50
N SER A 14 -7.33 3.00 9.29
CA SER A 14 -7.23 3.64 7.97
C SER A 14 -5.77 3.79 7.51
N GLN A 15 -4.85 4.19 8.40
CA GLN A 15 -3.43 4.32 8.09
C GLN A 15 -2.78 2.96 7.79
N LEU A 16 -3.15 1.92 8.55
CA LEU A 16 -2.69 0.55 8.34
C LEU A 16 -3.07 0.02 6.95
N VAL A 17 -4.33 0.21 6.54
CA VAL A 17 -4.82 -0.19 5.22
C VAL A 17 -4.11 0.60 4.12
N LEU A 18 -4.03 1.92 4.26
CA LEU A 18 -3.44 2.80 3.24
C LEU A 18 -1.96 2.50 3.01
N GLY A 19 -1.16 2.32 4.06
CA GLY A 19 0.26 2.03 3.85
C GLY A 19 0.50 0.59 3.36
N SER A 20 -0.34 -0.39 3.72
CA SER A 20 -0.23 -1.75 3.17
C SER A 20 -0.48 -1.74 1.66
N PHE A 21 -1.51 -0.98 1.25
CA PHE A 21 -1.81 -0.75 -0.15
C PHE A 21 -0.70 0.03 -0.88
N SER A 22 -0.01 0.96 -0.20
CA SER A 22 1.10 1.71 -0.77
C SER A 22 2.28 0.80 -1.16
N VAL A 23 2.58 -0.21 -0.33
CA VAL A 23 3.63 -1.20 -0.61
C VAL A 23 3.24 -2.10 -1.78
N PHE A 24 2.00 -2.59 -1.77
CA PHE A 24 1.46 -3.38 -2.88
C PHE A 24 1.50 -2.60 -4.20
N LYS A 25 1.03 -1.36 -4.20
CA LYS A 25 1.07 -0.45 -5.36
C LYS A 25 2.50 -0.23 -5.86
N SER A 26 3.47 -0.05 -4.95
CA SER A 26 4.88 0.11 -5.33
C SER A 26 5.40 -1.14 -6.05
N LYS A 27 5.08 -2.34 -5.57
CA LYS A 27 5.49 -3.60 -6.22
C LYS A 27 4.85 -3.79 -7.60
N VAL A 28 3.56 -3.51 -7.72
CA VAL A 28 2.87 -3.52 -9.02
C VAL A 28 3.54 -2.54 -9.99
N ASN A 29 3.83 -1.31 -9.55
CA ASN A 29 4.50 -0.31 -10.39
C ASN A 29 5.91 -0.73 -10.82
N THR A 30 6.69 -1.35 -9.95
CA THR A 30 7.99 -1.94 -10.32
C THR A 30 7.82 -3.01 -11.39
N TYR A 31 6.90 -3.95 -11.19
CA TYR A 31 6.63 -5.00 -12.19
C TYR A 31 6.25 -4.42 -13.55
N LEU A 32 5.36 -3.41 -13.57
CA LEU A 32 4.95 -2.74 -14.81
C LEU A 32 6.12 -2.00 -15.47
N SER A 33 7.01 -1.40 -14.68
CA SER A 33 8.20 -0.71 -15.19
C SER A 33 9.18 -1.69 -15.85
N ASP A 34 9.39 -2.86 -15.23
CA ASP A 34 10.25 -3.92 -15.78
C ASP A 34 9.65 -4.54 -17.05
N ASN A 35 8.31 -4.56 -17.14
CA ASN A 35 7.55 -5.12 -18.27
C ASN A 35 7.01 -4.05 -19.24
N ARG A 36 7.61 -2.84 -19.26
CA ARG A 36 7.08 -1.68 -20.00
C ARG A 36 6.75 -1.95 -21.47
N GLN A 37 7.50 -2.82 -22.13
CA GLN A 37 7.26 -3.19 -23.53
C GLN A 37 5.87 -3.81 -23.75
N ARG A 38 5.37 -4.60 -22.79
CA ARG A 38 4.05 -5.23 -22.83
C ARG A 38 2.91 -4.22 -22.76
N MET A 39 3.13 -3.01 -22.25
CA MET A 39 2.10 -1.95 -22.20
C MET A 39 1.71 -1.41 -23.58
N PHE A 40 2.60 -1.57 -24.56
CA PHE A 40 2.46 -1.04 -25.92
C PHE A 40 2.34 -2.14 -26.99
N ASN A 41 2.37 -3.41 -26.58
CA ASN A 41 2.31 -4.54 -27.49
C ASN A 41 1.03 -5.35 -27.26
N GLN A 42 0.20 -5.46 -28.30
CA GLN A 42 -1.03 -6.28 -28.28
C GLN A 42 -0.72 -7.78 -28.20
N GLY A 43 0.39 -8.23 -28.79
CA GLY A 43 0.76 -9.64 -28.83
C GLY A 43 -0.35 -10.52 -29.42
N ILE A 44 -0.79 -11.50 -28.63
CA ILE A 44 -1.79 -12.51 -29.01
C ILE A 44 -3.23 -12.11 -28.67
N PHE A 45 -3.44 -10.99 -27.97
CA PHE A 45 -4.77 -10.58 -27.49
C PHE A 45 -5.58 -9.91 -28.59
N LEU A 46 -6.92 -9.92 -28.47
CA LEU A 46 -7.81 -9.34 -29.48
C LEU A 46 -7.77 -7.82 -29.48
N THR A 47 -7.51 -7.21 -28.31
CA THR A 47 -7.43 -5.76 -28.15
C THR A 47 -6.27 -5.34 -27.26
N MET A 48 -5.81 -4.09 -27.42
CA MET A 48 -4.85 -3.48 -26.50
C MET A 48 -5.34 -3.43 -25.05
N THR A 49 -6.65 -3.28 -24.83
CA THR A 49 -7.24 -3.28 -23.48
C THR A 49 -7.08 -4.63 -22.82
N GLU A 50 -7.38 -5.71 -23.54
CA GLU A 50 -7.22 -7.09 -23.04
C GLU A 50 -5.76 -7.40 -22.72
N ALA A 51 -4.82 -7.03 -23.61
CA ALA A 51 -3.38 -7.18 -23.35
C ALA A 51 -2.93 -6.45 -22.08
N ARG A 52 -3.45 -5.25 -21.83
CA ARG A 52 -3.15 -4.47 -20.63
C ARG A 52 -3.81 -5.02 -19.37
N MET A 53 -5.02 -5.56 -19.46
CA MET A 53 -5.67 -6.24 -18.34
C MET A 53 -4.88 -7.49 -17.93
N ALA A 54 -4.49 -8.33 -18.88
CA ALA A 54 -3.66 -9.51 -18.59
C ALA A 54 -2.30 -9.13 -17.97
N LEU A 55 -1.67 -8.04 -18.44
CA LEU A 55 -0.45 -7.51 -17.81
C LEU A 55 -0.69 -7.07 -16.36
N LEU A 56 -1.84 -6.45 -16.07
CA LEU A 56 -2.19 -6.03 -14.71
C LEU A 56 -2.48 -7.23 -13.80
N GLU A 57 -3.15 -8.26 -14.29
CA GLU A 57 -3.37 -9.52 -13.55
C GLU A 57 -2.05 -10.21 -13.20
N ASP A 58 -1.11 -10.30 -14.16
CA ASP A 58 0.22 -10.82 -13.90
C ASP A 58 0.97 -9.99 -12.84
N ALA A 59 0.86 -8.66 -12.92
CA ALA A 59 1.50 -7.74 -12.00
C ALA A 59 0.94 -7.88 -10.58
N GLU A 60 -0.38 -8.03 -10.45
CA GLU A 60 -1.04 -8.32 -9.19
C GLU A 60 -0.57 -9.65 -8.63
N TYR A 61 -0.59 -10.73 -9.41
CA TYR A 61 -0.20 -12.06 -8.96
C TYR A 61 1.27 -12.10 -8.51
N ALA A 62 2.16 -11.44 -9.24
CA ALA A 62 3.57 -11.31 -8.85
C ALA A 62 3.78 -10.47 -7.59
N SER A 63 2.87 -9.52 -7.32
CA SER A 63 3.00 -8.55 -6.23
C SER A 63 2.24 -8.93 -4.96
N ILE A 64 1.19 -9.75 -5.04
CA ILE A 64 0.31 -10.08 -3.90
C ILE A 64 1.09 -10.70 -2.74
N GLY A 65 2.17 -11.43 -3.04
CA GLY A 65 3.07 -12.02 -2.04
C GLY A 65 3.78 -11.00 -1.14
N CYS A 66 3.81 -9.71 -1.51
CA CYS A 66 4.38 -8.68 -0.64
C CYS A 66 3.49 -8.33 0.56
N MET A 67 2.20 -8.67 0.51
CA MET A 67 1.24 -8.44 1.61
C MET A 67 1.29 -9.57 2.64
N HIS A 68 2.47 -9.81 3.23
CA HIS A 68 2.63 -10.83 4.26
C HIS A 68 2.25 -10.31 5.66
N ARG A 69 1.88 -11.22 6.58
CA ARG A 69 1.49 -10.88 7.97
C ARG A 69 2.50 -9.95 8.67
N HIS A 70 3.80 -10.18 8.47
CA HIS A 70 4.84 -9.33 9.07
C HIS A 70 4.79 -7.86 8.61
N LEU A 71 4.32 -7.54 7.40
CA LEU A 71 4.18 -6.17 6.90
C LEU A 71 3.03 -5.48 7.62
N VAL A 72 1.88 -6.17 7.70
CA VAL A 72 0.70 -5.70 8.42
C VAL A 72 1.02 -5.47 9.90
N VAL A 73 1.75 -6.39 10.55
CA VAL A 73 2.18 -6.24 11.95
C VAL A 73 3.15 -5.07 12.12
N SER A 74 4.14 -4.94 11.23
CA SER A 74 5.11 -3.83 11.28
C SER A 74 4.42 -2.48 11.13
N MET A 75 3.43 -2.40 10.24
CA MET A 75 2.62 -1.22 10.03
C MET A 75 1.69 -0.92 11.20
N ALA A 76 1.07 -1.93 11.80
CA ALA A 76 0.22 -1.76 12.98
C ALA A 76 1.06 -1.19 14.14
N LEU A 77 2.27 -1.70 14.34
CA LEU A 77 3.22 -1.16 15.33
C LEU A 77 3.64 0.28 15.00
N HIS A 78 3.86 0.60 13.72
CA HIS A 78 4.17 1.96 13.30
C HIS A 78 3.02 2.94 13.61
N CYS A 79 1.78 2.57 13.25
CA CYS A 79 0.59 3.37 13.55
C CYS A 79 0.37 3.52 15.06
N GLN A 80 0.56 2.44 15.83
CA GLN A 80 0.45 2.49 17.29
C GLN A 80 1.47 3.49 17.87
N ARG A 81 2.73 3.42 17.45
CA ARG A 81 3.77 4.37 17.91
C ARG A 81 3.43 5.80 17.52
N ALA A 82 3.01 6.03 16.28
CA ALA A 82 2.61 7.36 15.82
C ALA A 82 1.42 7.93 16.63
N ALA A 83 0.45 7.08 16.99
CA ALA A 83 -0.65 7.48 17.86
C ALA A 83 -0.20 7.76 19.30
N GLU A 84 0.68 6.93 19.86
CA GLU A 84 1.27 7.15 21.18
C GLU A 84 2.10 8.44 21.24
N ASP A 85 2.89 8.73 20.20
CA ASP A 85 3.70 9.95 20.08
C ASP A 85 2.79 11.19 19.95
N ALA A 86 1.72 11.10 19.15
CA ALA A 86 0.72 12.17 19.02
C ALA A 86 -0.01 12.42 20.34
N LEU A 87 -0.37 11.36 21.08
CA LEU A 87 -1.03 11.46 22.39
C LEU A 87 -0.11 12.10 23.44
N LYS A 88 1.19 11.83 23.36
CA LYS A 88 2.19 12.42 24.26
C LYS A 88 2.45 13.91 23.97
N MET A 89 1.89 14.47 22.90
CA MET A 89 2.17 15.84 22.43
C MET A 89 3.66 16.19 22.51
N GLU A 90 4.54 15.25 22.15
CA GLU A 90 5.94 15.63 21.97
C GLU A 90 5.98 16.66 20.83
N ASP A 91 6.54 17.82 21.14
CA ASP A 91 6.60 18.99 20.27
C ASP A 91 7.09 18.53 18.88
N MET A 92 6.20 18.54 17.87
CA MET A 92 6.56 18.11 16.52
C MET A 92 7.65 19.04 15.99
N GLN A 93 8.91 18.64 16.17
CA GLN A 93 10.05 19.34 15.60
C GLN A 93 10.01 19.12 14.10
N TYR A 94 9.32 20.02 13.39
CA TYR A 94 9.52 20.16 11.95
C TYR A 94 10.99 20.52 11.74
N GLY A 95 11.73 19.63 11.08
CA GLY A 95 13.13 19.86 10.77
C GLY A 95 13.32 21.20 10.05
N THR A 96 14.28 21.99 10.54
CA THR A 96 14.80 23.22 9.91
C THR A 96 15.38 22.97 8.53
#